data_AF-A0A7X8XJZ9-F1
#
_entry.id   AF-A0A7X8XJZ9-F1
#
_cell.length_a   1.000
_cell.length_b   1.000
_cell.length_c   1.000
_cell.angle_alpha   90.00
_cell.angle_beta   90.00
_cell.angle_gamma   90.00
#
_symmetry.space_group_name_H-M   'P 1'
#
loop_
_entity.id
_entity.type
_entity.pdbx_description
1 polymer ?
#
loop_
_entity_poly.entity_id
_entity_poly.type
_entity_poly.pdbx_seq_one_letter_code
_entity_poly.pdbx_strand_id
1 'polypeptide(L)'
;MKKYIFAAILFIAFGISCAMSATFGDLNSAKKKYPDIFIPKNVVEMKYQGTQCYVFNGMAEQYFSGELAETDAELHREAEMDAKCNLYSFLSKGNSHIVISVSGMHSVFTYKEGKFYHAVFVVPKENVSIKTKTTPAQPQVLVSPQPIDHGTAQSSGKTTLSVPLTANEKKDISGTNNITIVIIDTAQSASGKLENTSPDQSVSIDERLKKYTKKLQNNPADIYLMIRIANLYKRTGNTNKANQFYYRAIEQSLDDKNGNKVIAMHVMLQAAQFEEECGNYPKALKYYRLFIKCNNLKKWGMNTTVNEVNAKISKLLLR
;
A
#
# COMPACT_ATOMS: atom_id res chain seq x y z
N MET A 1 -36.53 45.52 -1.78
CA MET A 1 -35.25 45.13 -2.42
C MET A 1 -34.68 43.92 -1.70
N LYS A 2 -34.39 42.86 -2.48
CA LYS A 2 -33.61 41.64 -2.19
C LYS A 2 -34.08 40.71 -1.06
N LYS A 3 -35.01 39.81 -1.42
CA LYS A 3 -35.27 38.53 -0.75
C LYS A 3 -34.18 37.53 -1.19
N TYR A 4 -33.45 36.94 -0.25
CA TYR A 4 -32.57 35.79 -0.50
C TYR A 4 -33.39 34.50 -0.33
N ILE A 5 -33.60 33.80 -1.44
CA ILE A 5 -34.21 32.48 -1.48
C ILE A 5 -33.12 31.48 -1.07
N PHE A 6 -33.22 30.93 0.14
CA PHE A 6 -32.45 29.76 0.53
C PHE A 6 -33.02 28.56 -0.24
N ALA A 7 -32.34 28.16 -1.31
CA ALA A 7 -32.58 26.92 -1.99
C ALA A 7 -32.12 25.77 -1.08
N ALA A 8 -33.07 25.08 -0.45
CA ALA A 8 -32.83 23.81 0.22
C ALA A 8 -32.47 22.77 -0.84
N ILE A 9 -31.17 22.48 -0.99
CA ILE A 9 -30.68 21.33 -1.74
C ILE A 9 -30.94 20.10 -0.87
N LEU A 10 -32.12 19.49 -1.08
CA LEU A 10 -32.48 18.20 -0.53
C LEU A 10 -31.63 17.14 -1.24
N PHE A 11 -30.57 16.66 -0.58
CA PHE A 11 -29.84 15.48 -1.00
C PHE A 11 -30.76 14.25 -0.88
N ILE A 12 -31.42 13.89 -1.98
CA ILE A 12 -32.06 12.58 -2.12
C ILE A 12 -30.94 11.56 -2.34
N ALA A 13 -30.40 11.05 -1.25
CA ALA A 13 -29.37 10.02 -1.26
C ALA A 13 -29.81 8.81 -0.44
N PHE A 14 -31.01 8.25 -0.67
CA PHE A 14 -31.39 6.92 -0.14
C PHE A 14 -32.61 6.39 -0.92
N GLY A 15 -32.39 5.86 -2.13
CA GLY A 15 -33.47 5.37 -2.99
C GLY A 15 -33.25 4.00 -3.63
N ILE A 16 -32.16 3.29 -3.32
CA ILE A 16 -31.86 1.97 -3.90
C ILE A 16 -31.70 0.87 -2.82
N SER A 17 -31.85 1.21 -1.53
CA SER A 17 -31.58 0.25 -0.45
C SER A 17 -32.71 -0.78 -0.19
N CYS A 18 -33.88 -0.67 -0.82
CA CYS A 18 -35.02 -1.55 -0.50
C CYS A 18 -35.08 -2.88 -1.27
N ALA A 19 -34.33 -3.05 -2.37
CA ALA A 19 -34.42 -4.28 -3.17
C ALA A 19 -33.36 -5.35 -2.82
N MET A 20 -32.35 -5.02 -2.03
CA MET A 20 -31.27 -5.97 -1.67
C MET A 20 -31.50 -6.75 -0.37
N SER A 21 -32.55 -6.45 0.43
CA SER A 21 -32.77 -7.11 1.73
C SER A 21 -33.45 -8.48 1.66
N ALA A 22 -33.97 -8.89 0.50
CA ALA A 22 -34.86 -10.07 0.43
C ALA A 22 -34.14 -11.41 0.69
N THR A 23 -32.84 -11.53 0.41
CA THR A 23 -32.14 -12.83 0.50
C THR A 23 -31.52 -13.09 1.87
N PHE A 24 -30.91 -12.08 2.49
CA PHE A 24 -30.26 -12.23 3.80
C PHE A 24 -31.08 -11.69 4.97
N GLY A 25 -32.12 -10.88 4.71
CA GLY A 25 -32.81 -10.13 5.76
C GLY A 25 -31.98 -8.94 6.26
N ASP A 26 -32.31 -8.45 7.45
CA ASP A 26 -31.48 -7.46 8.16
C ASP A 26 -30.17 -8.07 8.67
N LEU A 27 -29.22 -7.22 9.06
CA LEU A 27 -27.89 -7.62 9.50
C LEU A 27 -27.91 -8.61 10.69
N ASN A 28 -28.82 -8.44 11.66
CA ASN A 28 -28.86 -9.31 12.84
C ASN A 28 -29.42 -10.68 12.48
N SER A 29 -30.49 -10.71 11.68
CA SER A 29 -31.03 -11.95 11.12
C SER A 29 -30.00 -12.71 10.29
N ALA A 30 -29.24 -11.99 9.46
CA ALA A 30 -28.16 -12.55 8.66
C ALA A 30 -27.03 -13.11 9.52
N LYS A 31 -26.54 -12.37 10.53
CA LYS A 31 -25.50 -12.82 11.47
C LYS A 31 -25.91 -14.10 12.20
N LYS A 32 -27.19 -14.22 12.57
CA LYS A 32 -27.72 -15.42 13.24
C LYS A 32 -27.83 -16.62 12.29
N LYS A 33 -28.33 -16.40 11.07
CA LYS A 33 -28.63 -17.48 10.12
C LYS A 33 -27.40 -17.97 9.36
N TYR A 34 -26.45 -17.07 9.07
CA TYR A 34 -25.25 -17.35 8.28
C TYR A 34 -24.00 -16.75 8.96
N PRO A 35 -23.64 -17.18 10.17
CA PRO A 35 -22.53 -16.58 10.92
C PRO A 35 -21.19 -16.63 10.15
N ASP A 36 -20.99 -17.68 9.35
CA ASP A 36 -19.75 -17.94 8.63
C ASP A 36 -19.37 -16.86 7.62
N ILE A 37 -20.36 -16.16 7.02
CA ILE A 37 -20.08 -15.09 6.04
C ILE A 37 -19.57 -13.81 6.70
N PHE A 38 -19.65 -13.71 8.04
CA PHE A 38 -19.16 -12.59 8.81
C PHE A 38 -17.77 -12.84 9.41
N ILE A 39 -17.25 -14.07 9.31
CA ILE A 39 -15.90 -14.40 9.78
C ILE A 39 -14.87 -13.85 8.78
N PRO A 40 -13.95 -12.96 9.20
CA PRO A 40 -12.91 -12.44 8.31
C PRO A 40 -12.10 -13.57 7.67
N LYS A 41 -11.72 -13.38 6.40
CA LYS A 41 -10.97 -14.36 5.57
C LYS A 41 -11.72 -15.65 5.23
N ASN A 42 -12.95 -15.82 5.69
CA ASN A 42 -13.76 -16.96 5.30
C ASN A 42 -14.44 -16.69 3.96
N VAL A 43 -14.49 -17.71 3.09
CA VAL A 43 -15.20 -17.67 1.81
C VAL A 43 -16.22 -18.79 1.81
N VAL A 44 -17.49 -18.42 1.73
CA VAL A 44 -18.62 -19.36 1.76
C VAL A 44 -19.24 -19.43 0.37
N GLU A 45 -19.52 -20.64 -0.09
CA GLU A 45 -20.29 -20.85 -1.31
C GLU A 45 -21.76 -21.03 -0.96
N MET A 46 -22.64 -20.20 -1.54
CA MET A 46 -24.07 -20.31 -1.29
C MET A 46 -24.91 -19.72 -2.43
N LYS A 47 -26.21 -20.02 -2.44
CA LYS A 47 -27.15 -19.36 -3.35
C LYS A 47 -27.54 -17.97 -2.84
N TYR A 48 -27.35 -16.96 -3.67
CA TYR A 48 -27.84 -15.60 -3.47
C TYR A 48 -28.76 -15.22 -4.62
N GLN A 49 -30.01 -14.88 -4.32
CA GLN A 49 -31.06 -14.60 -5.33
C GLN A 49 -31.21 -15.73 -6.38
N GLY A 50 -31.01 -16.99 -5.98
CA GLY A 50 -31.10 -18.16 -6.86
C GLY A 50 -29.79 -18.52 -7.59
N THR A 51 -28.82 -17.60 -7.65
CA THR A 51 -27.52 -17.79 -8.32
C THR A 51 -26.47 -18.32 -7.35
N GLN A 52 -25.61 -19.24 -7.80
CA GLN A 52 -24.49 -19.71 -6.98
C GLN A 52 -23.42 -18.63 -6.90
N CYS A 53 -23.05 -18.26 -5.68
CA CYS A 53 -22.11 -17.17 -5.42
C CYS A 53 -21.03 -17.58 -4.41
N TYR A 54 -19.90 -16.88 -4.46
CA TYR A 54 -18.99 -16.76 -3.33
C TYR A 54 -19.41 -15.57 -2.46
N VAL A 55 -19.43 -15.76 -1.15
CA VAL A 55 -19.77 -14.74 -0.15
C VAL A 55 -18.65 -14.67 0.87
N PHE A 56 -18.13 -13.47 1.12
CA PHE A 56 -16.92 -13.29 1.95
C PHE A 56 -16.87 -11.90 2.58
N ASN A 57 -16.22 -11.81 3.74
CA ASN A 57 -16.08 -10.58 4.50
C ASN A 57 -14.70 -9.94 4.27
N GLY A 58 -14.69 -8.63 4.03
CA GLY A 58 -13.52 -7.77 4.08
C GLY A 58 -13.54 -6.86 5.28
N MET A 59 -12.37 -6.56 5.83
CA MET A 59 -12.24 -5.68 6.99
C MET A 59 -11.24 -4.56 6.73
N ALA A 60 -11.57 -3.36 7.20
CA ALA A 60 -10.67 -2.23 7.28
C ALA A 60 -10.65 -1.69 8.71
N GLU A 61 -9.46 -1.46 9.25
CA GLU A 61 -9.28 -0.85 10.57
C GLU A 61 -9.16 0.66 10.42
N GLN A 62 -10.02 1.43 11.06
CA GLN A 62 -9.88 2.88 11.17
C GLN A 62 -8.71 3.20 12.12
N TYR A 63 -7.67 3.81 11.58
CA TYR A 63 -6.44 4.07 12.33
C TYR A 63 -6.32 5.52 12.78
N PHE A 64 -6.99 6.44 12.10
CA PHE A 64 -6.82 7.87 12.31
C PHE A 64 -8.13 8.54 12.69
N SER A 65 -8.02 9.65 13.41
CA SER A 65 -9.14 10.51 13.82
C SER A 65 -8.91 11.95 13.36
N GLY A 66 -9.90 12.82 13.54
CA GLY A 66 -9.82 14.23 13.15
C GLY A 66 -9.72 14.43 11.63
N GLU A 67 -8.88 15.37 11.19
CA GLU A 67 -8.73 15.74 9.77
C GLU A 67 -8.18 14.62 8.87
N LEU A 68 -7.51 13.63 9.48
CA LEU A 68 -6.92 12.48 8.78
C LEU A 68 -7.78 11.23 8.90
N ALA A 69 -8.92 11.31 9.59
CA ALA A 69 -9.86 10.20 9.68
C ALA A 69 -10.20 9.66 8.29
N GLU A 70 -10.18 8.34 8.15
CA GLU A 70 -10.67 7.68 6.95
C GLU A 70 -12.18 7.88 6.82
N THR A 71 -12.61 8.29 5.64
CA THR A 71 -14.04 8.36 5.30
C THR A 71 -14.60 6.94 5.13
N ASP A 72 -15.92 6.79 5.28
CA ASP A 72 -16.57 5.49 5.08
C ASP A 72 -16.33 4.93 3.67
N ALA A 73 -16.24 5.79 2.66
CA ALA A 73 -15.90 5.38 1.30
C ALA A 73 -14.45 4.86 1.18
N GLU A 74 -13.51 5.41 1.94
CA GLU A 74 -12.12 4.94 1.96
C GLU A 74 -12.02 3.60 2.68
N LEU A 75 -12.63 3.49 3.86
CA LEU A 75 -12.72 2.24 4.64
C LEU A 75 -13.41 1.14 3.83
N HIS A 76 -14.47 1.48 3.09
CA HIS A 76 -15.14 0.53 2.20
C HIS A 76 -14.21 -0.01 1.12
N ARG A 77 -13.45 0.87 0.44
CA ARG A 77 -12.49 0.43 -0.58
C ARG A 77 -11.34 -0.40 0.00
N GLU A 78 -10.93 -0.14 1.23
CA GLU A 78 -9.92 -0.94 1.93
C GLU A 78 -10.46 -2.32 2.30
N ALA A 79 -11.69 -2.38 2.83
CA ALA A 79 -12.39 -3.63 3.11
C ALA A 79 -12.62 -4.43 1.82
N GLU A 80 -12.98 -3.77 0.71
CA GLU A 80 -13.11 -4.40 -0.61
C GLU A 80 -11.78 -5.03 -1.07
N MET A 81 -10.67 -4.32 -0.89
CA MET A 81 -9.33 -4.82 -1.24
C MET A 81 -8.95 -6.04 -0.39
N ASP A 82 -9.23 -6.00 0.92
CA ASP A 82 -9.01 -7.13 1.84
C ASP A 82 -9.87 -8.34 1.42
N ALA A 83 -11.14 -8.12 1.11
CA ALA A 83 -12.07 -9.14 0.64
C ALA A 83 -11.57 -9.81 -0.64
N LYS A 84 -11.13 -9.03 -1.63
CA LYS A 84 -10.54 -9.53 -2.88
C LYS A 84 -9.28 -10.36 -2.64
N CYS A 85 -8.38 -9.88 -1.79
CA CYS A 85 -7.16 -10.63 -1.43
C CYS A 85 -7.50 -12.00 -0.82
N ASN A 86 -8.50 -12.05 0.07
CA ASN A 86 -8.97 -13.28 0.68
C ASN A 86 -9.58 -14.24 -0.36
N LEU A 87 -10.45 -13.73 -1.24
CA LEU A 87 -11.03 -14.52 -2.34
C LEU A 87 -9.95 -15.08 -3.26
N TYR A 88 -8.97 -14.28 -3.66
CA TYR A 88 -7.88 -14.73 -4.52
C TYR A 88 -7.02 -15.80 -3.84
N SER A 89 -6.73 -15.65 -2.55
CA SER A 89 -6.01 -16.68 -1.79
C SER A 89 -6.79 -17.99 -1.76
N PHE A 90 -8.10 -17.93 -1.49
CA PHE A 90 -9.00 -19.08 -1.47
C PHE A 90 -9.03 -19.81 -2.82
N LEU A 91 -9.26 -19.08 -3.91
CA LEU A 91 -9.39 -19.65 -5.26
C LEU A 91 -8.07 -20.15 -5.84
N SER A 92 -6.96 -19.44 -5.58
CA SER A 92 -5.64 -19.84 -6.08
C SER A 92 -5.05 -21.02 -5.31
N LYS A 93 -5.49 -21.26 -4.07
CA LYS A 93 -4.89 -22.23 -3.14
C LYS A 93 -3.37 -22.01 -3.00
N GLY A 94 -2.92 -20.76 -3.09
CA GLY A 94 -1.50 -20.39 -3.03
C GLY A 94 -0.73 -20.56 -4.35
N ASN A 95 -1.37 -20.96 -5.45
CA ASN A 95 -0.70 -21.11 -6.74
C ASN A 95 -0.52 -19.76 -7.45
N SER A 96 0.72 -19.27 -7.48
CA SER A 96 1.11 -18.01 -8.13
C SER A 96 1.01 -18.01 -9.67
N HIS A 97 0.80 -19.17 -10.28
CA HIS A 97 0.59 -19.28 -11.73
C HIS A 97 -0.88 -19.14 -12.12
N ILE A 98 -1.80 -18.99 -11.17
CA ILE A 98 -3.20 -18.81 -11.47
C ILE A 98 -3.51 -17.31 -11.62
N VAL A 99 -4.18 -16.97 -12.70
CA VAL A 99 -4.78 -15.66 -12.96
C VAL A 99 -6.27 -15.78 -12.69
N ILE A 100 -6.76 -14.96 -11.76
CA ILE A 100 -8.17 -14.89 -11.40
C ILE A 100 -8.72 -13.56 -11.91
N SER A 101 -9.86 -13.59 -12.58
CA SER A 101 -10.62 -12.40 -12.97
C SER A 101 -12.00 -12.46 -12.35
N VAL A 102 -12.40 -11.37 -11.71
CA VAL A 102 -13.66 -11.27 -10.95
C VAL A 102 -14.44 -10.07 -11.45
N SER A 103 -15.71 -10.26 -11.79
CA SER A 103 -16.64 -9.19 -12.16
C SER A 103 -17.96 -9.31 -11.39
N GLY A 104 -18.78 -8.25 -11.38
CA GLY A 104 -20.10 -8.28 -10.71
C GLY A 104 -20.07 -8.42 -9.18
N MET A 105 -18.91 -8.20 -8.56
CA MET A 105 -18.78 -8.16 -7.11
C MET A 105 -19.46 -6.90 -6.54
N HIS A 106 -20.26 -7.06 -5.50
CA HIS A 106 -20.91 -5.94 -4.80
C HIS A 106 -21.10 -6.26 -3.31
N SER A 107 -21.19 -5.21 -2.49
CA SER A 107 -21.43 -5.37 -1.05
C SER A 107 -22.90 -5.56 -0.73
N VAL A 108 -23.22 -6.52 0.12
CA VAL A 108 -24.58 -6.78 0.64
C VAL A 108 -24.78 -6.25 2.06
N PHE A 109 -23.70 -6.15 2.85
CA PHE A 109 -23.72 -5.55 4.18
C PHE A 109 -22.51 -4.65 4.36
N THR A 110 -22.71 -3.54 5.07
CA THR A 110 -21.64 -2.73 5.64
C THR A 110 -21.99 -2.39 7.08
N TYR A 111 -21.02 -2.49 7.99
CA TYR A 111 -21.23 -2.18 9.41
C TYR A 111 -19.90 -1.83 10.08
N LYS A 112 -19.97 -1.19 11.25
CA LYS A 112 -18.81 -0.88 12.08
C LYS A 112 -18.88 -1.65 13.40
N GLU A 113 -17.75 -2.16 13.85
CA GLU A 113 -17.57 -2.83 15.13
C GLU A 113 -16.31 -2.29 15.81
N GLY A 114 -16.50 -1.34 16.73
CA GLY A 114 -15.39 -0.57 17.30
C GLY A 114 -14.66 0.22 16.22
N LYS A 115 -13.34 0.00 16.09
CA LYS A 115 -12.50 0.61 15.05
C LYS A 115 -12.51 -0.13 13.72
N PHE A 116 -13.27 -1.22 13.60
CA PHE A 116 -13.29 -2.02 12.38
C PHE A 116 -14.51 -1.68 11.54
N TYR A 117 -14.27 -1.43 10.26
CA TYR A 117 -15.27 -1.35 9.21
C TYR A 117 -15.31 -2.70 8.50
N HIS A 118 -16.50 -3.27 8.39
CA HIS A 118 -16.74 -4.55 7.74
C HIS A 118 -17.61 -4.35 6.50
N ALA A 119 -17.29 -5.09 5.45
CA ALA A 119 -18.12 -5.18 4.26
C ALA A 119 -18.20 -6.64 3.80
N VAL A 120 -19.43 -7.15 3.69
CA VAL A 120 -19.69 -8.50 3.16
C VAL A 120 -19.98 -8.36 1.67
N PHE A 121 -19.23 -9.08 0.86
CA PHE A 121 -19.32 -9.05 -0.60
C PHE A 121 -19.90 -10.36 -1.13
N VAL A 122 -20.59 -10.25 -2.25
CA VAL A 122 -21.09 -11.38 -3.03
C VAL A 122 -20.53 -11.26 -4.44
N VAL A 123 -20.11 -12.40 -5.01
CA VAL A 123 -19.82 -12.52 -6.44
C VAL A 123 -20.41 -13.80 -7.03
N PRO A 124 -21.20 -13.72 -8.12
CA PRO A 124 -21.65 -14.90 -8.85
C PRO A 124 -20.47 -15.75 -9.33
N LYS A 125 -20.56 -17.08 -9.18
CA LYS A 125 -19.48 -17.98 -9.60
C LYS A 125 -19.20 -17.90 -11.11
N GLU A 126 -20.24 -17.68 -11.90
CA GLU A 126 -20.14 -17.48 -13.36
C GLU A 126 -19.34 -16.24 -13.75
N ASN A 127 -19.22 -15.26 -12.84
CA ASN A 127 -18.43 -14.04 -13.04
C ASN A 127 -16.98 -14.19 -12.53
N VAL A 128 -16.56 -15.40 -12.17
CA VAL A 128 -15.19 -15.71 -11.74
C VAL A 128 -14.53 -16.59 -12.80
N SER A 129 -13.49 -16.05 -13.45
CA SER A 129 -12.66 -16.78 -14.42
C SER A 129 -11.31 -17.13 -13.79
N ILE A 130 -10.90 -18.38 -13.91
CA ILE A 130 -9.62 -18.90 -13.40
C ILE A 130 -8.83 -19.46 -14.58
N LYS A 131 -7.64 -18.91 -14.84
CA LYS A 131 -6.75 -19.35 -15.93
C LYS A 131 -5.37 -19.63 -15.38
N THR A 132 -4.72 -20.69 -15.86
CA THR A 132 -3.30 -20.93 -15.56
C THR A 132 -2.46 -20.10 -16.52
N LYS A 133 -1.49 -19.35 -16.00
CA LYS A 133 -0.49 -18.63 -16.78
C LYS A 133 0.38 -19.67 -17.47
N THR A 134 0.14 -19.89 -18.76
CA THR A 134 1.03 -20.67 -19.60
C THR A 134 2.36 -19.94 -19.64
N THR A 135 3.39 -20.49 -19.01
CA THR A 135 4.75 -20.01 -19.21
C THR A 135 5.03 -20.11 -20.70
N PRO A 136 5.37 -19.01 -21.41
CA PRO A 136 5.78 -19.09 -22.79
C PRO A 136 6.89 -20.14 -22.85
N ALA A 137 6.73 -21.15 -23.72
CA ALA A 137 7.80 -22.12 -23.94
C ALA A 137 9.08 -21.32 -24.17
N GLN A 138 10.10 -21.54 -23.34
CA GLN A 138 11.39 -20.90 -23.56
C GLN A 138 11.76 -21.17 -25.02
N PRO A 139 12.11 -20.13 -25.81
CA PRO A 139 12.53 -20.35 -27.19
C PRO A 139 13.59 -21.44 -27.15
N GLN A 140 13.31 -22.56 -27.80
CA GLN A 140 14.26 -23.67 -27.86
C GLN A 140 15.56 -23.05 -28.34
N VAL A 141 16.60 -23.15 -27.50
CA VAL A 141 17.94 -22.69 -27.85
C VAL A 141 18.27 -23.42 -29.15
N LEU A 142 18.25 -22.68 -30.26
CA LEU A 142 18.70 -23.19 -31.55
C LEU A 142 20.16 -23.59 -31.32
N VAL A 143 20.41 -24.89 -31.25
CA VAL A 143 21.75 -25.45 -31.10
C VAL A 143 22.57 -24.86 -32.24
N SER A 144 23.44 -23.90 -31.91
CA SER A 144 24.31 -23.29 -32.90
C SER A 144 25.32 -24.33 -33.38
N PRO A 145 25.61 -24.40 -34.69
CA PRO A 145 26.61 -25.32 -35.22
C PRO A 145 27.98 -25.07 -34.56
N GLN A 146 28.76 -26.14 -34.38
CA GLN A 146 30.10 -26.06 -33.81
C GLN A 146 31.01 -25.08 -34.58
N PRO A 147 31.97 -24.41 -33.90
CA PRO A 147 32.84 -23.45 -34.55
C PRO A 147 33.82 -24.15 -35.49
N ILE A 148 33.87 -23.70 -36.74
CA ILE A 148 35.02 -23.91 -37.61
C ILE A 148 36.10 -22.92 -37.18
N ASP A 149 37.25 -23.49 -36.84
CA ASP A 149 38.47 -22.84 -36.41
C ASP A 149 39.09 -22.03 -37.55
N HIS A 150 39.25 -20.70 -37.40
CA HIS A 150 40.21 -19.90 -38.17
C HIS A 150 40.49 -18.54 -37.50
N GLY A 151 41.76 -18.31 -37.16
CA GLY A 151 42.51 -17.13 -37.62
C GLY A 151 42.41 -15.82 -36.83
N THR A 152 43.49 -15.55 -36.10
CA THR A 152 43.94 -14.27 -35.53
C THR A 152 43.75 -13.03 -36.41
N ALA A 153 43.28 -11.92 -35.81
CA ALA A 153 43.78 -10.56 -36.05
C ALA A 153 43.36 -9.57 -34.94
N GLN A 154 44.32 -8.81 -34.42
CA GLN A 154 44.15 -7.67 -33.51
C GLN A 154 43.51 -6.48 -34.23
N SER A 155 42.65 -5.72 -33.56
CA SER A 155 42.58 -4.26 -33.74
C SER A 155 41.87 -3.58 -32.56
N SER A 156 42.50 -2.50 -32.11
CA SER A 156 42.14 -1.57 -31.04
C SER A 156 41.01 -0.61 -31.41
N GLY A 157 40.12 -0.30 -30.47
CA GLY A 157 39.16 0.80 -30.61
C GLY A 157 38.46 1.12 -29.30
N LYS A 158 39.04 2.06 -28.54
CA LYS A 158 38.57 2.56 -27.25
C LYS A 158 37.83 3.88 -27.51
N THR A 159 36.51 3.92 -27.33
CA THR A 159 35.74 5.17 -27.46
C THR A 159 35.21 5.59 -26.11
N THR A 160 35.78 6.67 -25.59
CA THR A 160 35.36 7.39 -24.38
C THR A 160 34.61 8.63 -24.85
N LEU A 161 33.37 8.83 -24.38
CA LEU A 161 32.60 10.05 -24.64
C LEU A 161 32.58 10.90 -23.36
N SER A 162 33.30 12.02 -23.42
CA SER A 162 33.36 13.07 -22.41
C SER A 162 32.63 14.32 -22.92
N VAL A 163 31.78 14.92 -22.09
CA VAL A 163 31.14 16.22 -22.31
C VAL A 163 31.49 17.15 -21.14
N PRO A 164 31.84 18.43 -21.39
CA PRO A 164 32.60 19.26 -20.45
C PRO A 164 31.73 19.98 -19.40
N LEU A 165 32.34 20.18 -18.23
CA LEU A 165 31.92 21.11 -17.18
C LEU A 165 32.44 22.52 -17.51
N THR A 166 31.57 23.52 -17.44
CA THR A 166 31.97 24.92 -17.28
C THR A 166 31.49 25.44 -15.93
N ALA A 167 32.42 26.02 -15.19
CA ALA A 167 32.18 26.78 -13.97
C ALA A 167 32.06 28.27 -14.30
N ASN A 168 31.19 28.99 -13.61
CA ASN A 168 31.48 30.37 -13.22
C ASN A 168 30.67 30.82 -12.00
N GLU A 169 31.35 31.62 -11.18
CA GLU A 169 31.05 32.04 -9.81
C GLU A 169 30.03 33.20 -9.70
N LYS A 170 29.38 33.32 -8.52
CA LYS A 170 29.48 34.41 -7.50
C LYS A 170 28.13 34.81 -6.84
N LYS A 171 28.14 34.74 -5.49
CA LYS A 171 27.61 35.66 -4.44
C LYS A 171 26.36 36.52 -4.77
N ASP A 172 25.31 36.63 -3.93
CA ASP A 172 25.28 36.98 -2.50
C ASP A 172 23.95 36.59 -1.78
N ILE A 173 24.00 36.76 -0.46
CA ILE A 173 23.19 36.32 0.68
C ILE A 173 21.72 36.79 0.73
N SER A 174 20.77 35.91 1.10
CA SER A 174 19.71 36.21 2.09
C SER A 174 19.03 34.93 2.58
N GLY A 175 18.77 34.85 3.88
CA GLY A 175 18.57 33.63 4.65
C GLY A 175 17.42 32.72 4.21
N THR A 176 17.77 31.44 4.01
CA THR A 176 16.83 30.32 4.10
C THR A 176 17.55 29.18 4.80
N ASN A 177 16.93 28.65 5.86
CA ASN A 177 17.37 27.44 6.54
C ASN A 177 17.26 26.29 5.54
N ASN A 178 18.37 26.00 4.85
CA ASN A 178 18.51 24.84 3.98
C ASN A 178 18.48 23.57 4.83
N ILE A 179 17.28 23.00 4.98
CA ILE A 179 17.15 21.60 5.37
C ILE A 179 17.62 20.79 4.16
N THR A 180 18.88 20.36 4.16
CA THR A 180 19.37 19.36 3.22
C THR A 180 18.67 18.04 3.50
N ILE A 181 17.53 17.82 2.82
CA ILE A 181 16.88 16.52 2.77
C ILE A 181 17.62 15.73 1.70
N VAL A 182 18.41 14.74 2.13
CA VAL A 182 19.00 13.75 1.24
C VAL A 182 17.83 12.93 0.67
N ILE A 183 17.41 13.26 -0.55
CA ILE A 183 16.46 12.48 -1.34
C ILE A 183 17.24 11.24 -1.81
N ILE A 184 17.05 10.13 -1.11
CA ILE A 184 17.52 8.83 -1.61
C ILE A 184 16.46 8.35 -2.61
N ASP A 185 16.67 8.68 -3.87
CA ASP A 185 16.00 7.98 -4.98
C ASP A 185 16.31 6.48 -4.85
N THR A 186 15.29 5.70 -4.53
CA THR A 186 15.38 4.23 -4.54
C THR A 186 14.40 3.68 -5.56
N ALA A 187 14.70 3.98 -6.82
CA ALA A 187 14.38 3.10 -7.93
C ALA A 187 15.65 2.33 -8.29
N GLN A 188 16.00 1.30 -7.51
CA GLN A 188 16.91 0.27 -8.01
C GLN A 188 16.54 -1.11 -7.46
N SER A 189 16.24 -1.96 -8.44
CA SER A 189 16.23 -3.41 -8.45
C SER A 189 16.99 -4.09 -7.32
N ALA A 190 16.42 -5.21 -6.87
CA ALA A 190 17.10 -6.26 -6.14
C ALA A 190 18.55 -6.52 -6.63
N SER A 191 19.41 -6.83 -5.67
CA SER A 191 20.84 -7.17 -5.76
C SER A 191 21.81 -5.98 -5.95
N GLY A 192 22.57 -5.67 -4.90
CA GLY A 192 23.69 -4.72 -4.98
C GLY A 192 23.91 -3.96 -3.67
N LYS A 193 25.10 -4.09 -3.11
CA LYS A 193 25.58 -3.51 -1.85
C LYS A 193 25.19 -2.03 -1.66
N LEU A 194 24.55 -1.72 -0.53
CA LEU A 194 24.59 -0.38 0.05
C LEU A 194 25.49 -0.41 1.28
N GLU A 195 26.70 0.11 1.13
CA GLU A 195 27.54 0.50 2.24
C GLU A 195 28.16 1.88 1.96
N ASN A 196 27.88 2.84 2.85
CA ASN A 196 28.85 3.72 3.52
C ASN A 196 28.03 4.81 4.25
N THR A 197 27.83 4.70 5.55
CA THR A 197 28.87 4.96 6.55
C THR A 197 28.76 4.04 7.79
N SER A 198 29.85 3.34 8.09
CA SER A 198 30.08 2.45 9.25
C SER A 198 30.90 3.21 10.33
N PRO A 199 30.89 2.83 11.62
CA PRO A 199 31.34 1.51 12.06
C PRO A 199 30.30 0.84 12.98
N ASP A 200 29.63 -0.18 12.47
CA ASP A 200 29.53 -1.47 13.17
C ASP A 200 28.84 -2.53 12.29
N GLN A 201 29.64 -3.19 11.46
CA GLN A 201 29.23 -4.41 10.75
C GLN A 201 29.41 -5.67 11.63
N SER A 202 29.79 -5.53 12.91
CA SER A 202 29.96 -6.65 13.84
C SER A 202 28.78 -6.86 14.79
N VAL A 203 27.90 -5.86 14.92
CA VAL A 203 26.76 -5.90 15.86
C VAL A 203 25.56 -6.57 15.21
N SER A 204 25.07 -7.65 15.83
CA SER A 204 23.93 -8.41 15.32
C SER A 204 22.68 -7.52 15.24
N ILE A 205 21.72 -7.85 14.36
CA ILE A 205 20.46 -7.11 14.26
C ILE A 205 19.76 -7.06 15.64
N ASP A 206 19.87 -8.12 16.42
CA ASP A 206 19.27 -8.22 17.77
C ASP A 206 19.91 -7.24 18.76
N GLU A 207 21.22 -7.05 18.69
CA GLU A 207 21.91 -6.06 19.54
C GLU A 207 21.52 -4.63 19.15
N ARG A 208 21.36 -4.34 17.84
CA ARG A 208 20.86 -3.04 17.37
C ARG A 208 19.42 -2.79 17.83
N LEU A 209 18.56 -3.80 17.74
CA LEU A 209 17.19 -3.74 18.26
C LEU A 209 17.20 -3.45 19.76
N LYS A 210 17.95 -4.22 20.55
CA LYS A 210 18.08 -4.01 22.01
C LYS A 210 18.55 -2.60 22.34
N LYS A 211 19.57 -2.10 21.64
CA LYS A 211 20.11 -0.75 21.82
C LYS A 211 19.08 0.33 21.49
N TYR A 212 18.40 0.23 20.35
CA TYR A 212 17.41 1.23 19.94
C TYR A 212 16.14 1.18 20.78
N THR A 213 15.67 -0.01 21.18
CA THR A 213 14.53 -0.15 22.09
C THR A 213 14.83 0.48 23.45
N LYS A 214 16.03 0.29 24.01
CA LYS A 214 16.44 0.98 25.26
C LYS A 214 16.46 2.50 25.10
N LYS A 215 16.94 3.02 23.96
CA LYS A 215 16.91 4.46 23.68
C LYS A 215 15.49 5.00 23.55
N LEU A 216 14.60 4.25 22.88
CA LEU A 216 13.20 4.62 22.74
C LEU A 216 12.45 4.57 24.08
N GLN A 217 12.80 3.68 25.01
CA GLN A 217 12.25 3.72 26.37
C GLN A 217 12.57 5.04 27.09
N ASN A 218 13.77 5.59 26.88
CA ASN A 218 14.17 6.86 27.47
C ASN A 218 13.57 8.08 26.75
N ASN A 219 13.23 7.95 25.46
CA ASN A 219 12.54 8.97 24.69
C ASN A 219 11.42 8.35 23.83
N PRO A 220 10.22 8.10 24.41
CA PRO A 220 9.15 7.40 23.73
C PRO A 220 8.58 8.11 22.51
N ALA A 221 8.83 9.41 22.36
CA ALA A 221 8.36 10.24 21.25
C ALA A 221 9.37 10.35 20.09
N ASP A 222 10.52 9.65 20.15
CA ASP A 222 11.54 9.72 19.11
C ASP A 222 11.12 8.97 17.83
N ILE A 223 10.55 9.73 16.89
CA ILE A 223 10.06 9.23 15.60
C ILE A 223 11.17 8.56 14.79
N TYR A 224 12.40 9.11 14.82
CA TYR A 224 13.52 8.54 14.06
C TYR A 224 13.97 7.18 14.61
N LEU A 225 13.95 7.01 15.93
CA LEU A 225 14.21 5.71 16.55
C LEU A 225 13.12 4.69 16.20
N MET A 226 11.85 5.10 16.17
CA MET A 226 10.76 4.21 15.73
C MET A 226 10.97 3.73 14.29
N ILE A 227 11.30 4.62 13.35
CA ILE A 227 11.59 4.26 11.95
C ILE A 227 12.78 3.30 11.86
N ARG A 228 13.85 3.55 12.62
CA ARG A 228 15.04 2.67 12.63
C ARG A 228 14.69 1.27 13.11
N ILE A 229 13.86 1.16 14.16
CA ILE A 229 13.37 -0.13 14.67
C ILE A 229 12.46 -0.81 13.64
N ALA A 230 11.55 -0.08 13.00
CA ALA A 230 10.69 -0.60 11.93
C ALA A 230 11.52 -1.18 10.79
N ASN A 231 12.55 -0.47 10.34
CA ASN A 231 13.46 -0.91 9.28
C ASN A 231 14.27 -2.16 9.67
N LEU A 232 14.67 -2.28 10.94
CA LEU A 232 15.32 -3.50 11.43
C LEU A 232 14.34 -4.68 11.43
N TYR A 233 13.09 -4.48 11.87
CA TYR A 233 12.08 -5.53 11.79
C TYR A 233 11.75 -5.94 10.35
N LYS A 234 11.66 -4.98 9.42
CA LYS A 234 11.57 -5.22 7.97
C LYS A 234 12.68 -6.14 7.49
N ARG A 235 13.94 -5.86 7.85
CA ARG A 235 15.11 -6.67 7.46
C ARG A 235 15.07 -8.10 8.01
N THR A 236 14.41 -8.31 9.15
CA THR A 236 14.22 -9.64 9.76
C THR A 236 12.96 -10.35 9.30
N GLY A 237 12.18 -9.77 8.38
CA GLY A 237 10.90 -10.34 7.92
C GLY A 237 9.77 -10.27 8.97
N ASN A 238 9.95 -9.52 10.06
CA ASN A 238 8.92 -9.38 11.09
C ASN A 238 7.95 -8.24 10.74
N THR A 239 7.07 -8.51 9.78
CA THR A 239 6.13 -7.53 9.21
C THR A 239 5.21 -6.91 10.24
N ASN A 240 4.67 -7.71 11.18
CA ASN A 240 3.77 -7.22 12.21
C ASN A 240 4.44 -6.18 13.11
N LYS A 241 5.66 -6.45 13.58
CA LYS A 241 6.39 -5.50 14.43
C LYS A 241 6.82 -4.26 13.64
N ALA A 242 7.29 -4.42 12.40
CA ALA A 242 7.64 -3.29 11.55
C ALA A 242 6.46 -2.32 11.39
N ASN A 243 5.26 -2.85 11.11
CA ASN A 243 4.04 -2.06 10.96
C ASN A 243 3.63 -1.33 12.23
N GLN A 244 3.73 -1.99 13.39
CA GLN A 244 3.45 -1.33 14.68
C GLN A 244 4.35 -0.11 14.91
N PHE A 245 5.64 -0.21 14.57
CA PHE A 245 6.56 0.92 14.71
C PHE A 245 6.34 2.02 13.66
N TYR A 246 6.03 1.68 12.41
CA TYR A 246 5.63 2.68 11.41
C TYR A 246 4.35 3.41 11.82
N TYR A 247 3.34 2.69 12.31
CA TYR A 247 2.09 3.29 12.78
C TYR A 247 2.33 4.29 13.92
N ARG A 248 3.07 3.86 14.97
CA ARG A 248 3.43 4.74 16.09
C ARG A 248 4.24 5.96 15.64
N ALA A 249 5.15 5.79 14.67
CA ALA A 249 5.93 6.89 14.12
C ALA A 249 5.03 7.91 13.39
N ILE A 250 4.02 7.43 12.65
CA ILE A 250 3.04 8.30 11.98
C ILE A 250 2.20 9.03 13.02
N GLU A 251 1.59 8.32 13.98
CA GLU A 251 0.78 8.90 15.06
C GLU A 251 1.55 10.01 15.80
N GLN A 252 2.76 9.68 16.27
CA GLN A 252 3.63 10.63 16.98
C GLN A 252 4.01 11.85 16.14
N SER A 253 4.20 11.68 14.83
CA SER A 253 4.53 12.77 13.90
C SER A 253 3.35 13.69 13.57
N LEU A 254 2.12 13.20 13.76
CA LEU A 254 0.89 13.97 13.55
C LEU A 254 0.49 14.75 14.80
N ASP A 255 0.79 14.23 15.99
CA ASP A 255 0.48 14.87 17.28
C ASP A 255 1.44 16.02 17.66
N ASP A 256 2.62 16.08 17.04
CA ASP A 256 3.58 17.15 17.30
C ASP A 256 2.96 18.51 16.91
N LYS A 257 2.71 19.38 17.90
CA LYS A 257 2.13 20.72 17.71
C LYS A 257 3.05 21.65 16.90
N ASN A 258 4.35 21.32 16.80
CA ASN A 258 5.32 21.96 15.91
C ASN A 258 5.48 21.19 14.59
N GLY A 259 4.51 20.32 14.30
CA GLY A 259 4.54 19.17 13.41
C GLY A 259 5.42 19.32 12.19
N ASN A 260 6.53 18.59 12.22
CA ASN A 260 7.28 18.30 11.03
C ASN A 260 6.51 17.27 10.19
N LYS A 261 5.40 17.72 9.59
CA LYS A 261 4.52 16.95 8.70
C LYS A 261 5.31 16.32 7.54
N VAL A 262 6.51 16.82 7.23
CA VAL A 262 7.45 16.20 6.29
C VAL A 262 7.94 14.84 6.76
N ILE A 263 8.22 14.68 8.06
CA ILE A 263 8.58 13.38 8.63
C ILE A 263 7.38 12.43 8.51
N ALA A 264 6.18 12.87 8.88
CA ALA A 264 4.96 12.07 8.78
C ALA A 264 4.77 11.49 7.37
N MET A 265 4.88 12.35 6.34
CA MET A 265 4.80 11.94 4.93
C MET A 265 5.89 10.94 4.54
N HIS A 266 7.13 11.15 4.98
CA HIS A 266 8.22 10.22 4.68
C HIS A 266 7.96 8.84 5.29
N VAL A 267 7.48 8.79 6.52
CA VAL A 267 7.11 7.54 7.19
C VAL A 267 5.93 6.87 6.49
N MET A 268 4.90 7.62 6.09
CA MET A 268 3.77 7.09 5.34
C MET A 268 4.22 6.46 4.01
N LEU A 269 5.11 7.10 3.27
CA LEU A 269 5.62 6.56 2.01
C LEU A 269 6.42 5.27 2.21
N GLN A 270 7.30 5.23 3.22
CA GLN A 270 8.06 4.02 3.57
C GLN A 270 7.14 2.88 4.00
N ALA A 271 6.14 3.16 4.84
CA ALA A 271 5.16 2.18 5.29
C ALA A 271 4.34 1.64 4.11
N ALA A 272 3.89 2.52 3.20
CA ALA A 272 3.14 2.13 2.01
C ALA A 272 3.94 1.18 1.10
N GLN A 273 5.19 1.52 0.81
CA GLN A 273 6.09 0.70 0.01
C GLN A 273 6.37 -0.65 0.68
N PHE A 274 6.61 -0.65 1.99
CA PHE A 274 6.84 -1.87 2.75
C PHE A 274 5.64 -2.82 2.74
N GLU A 275 4.42 -2.29 2.93
CA GLU A 275 3.21 -3.10 2.87
C GLU A 275 2.95 -3.63 1.45
N GLU A 276 3.25 -2.83 0.42
CA GLU A 276 3.17 -3.28 -0.98
C GLU A 276 4.15 -4.43 -1.25
N GLU A 277 5.40 -4.33 -0.78
CA GLU A 277 6.43 -5.38 -0.85
C GLU A 277 6.00 -6.66 -0.12
N CYS A 278 5.30 -6.52 1.01
CA CYS A 278 4.76 -7.65 1.77
C CYS A 278 3.47 -8.24 1.15
N GLY A 279 2.95 -7.67 0.06
CA GLY A 279 1.68 -8.08 -0.54
C GLY A 279 0.44 -7.67 0.26
N ASN A 280 0.59 -6.80 1.25
CA ASN A 280 -0.50 -6.28 2.07
C ASN A 280 -1.10 -5.02 1.45
N TYR A 281 -1.76 -5.22 0.31
CA TYR A 281 -2.32 -4.14 -0.50
C TYR A 281 -3.35 -3.25 0.21
N PRO A 282 -4.23 -3.76 1.12
CA PRO A 282 -5.14 -2.90 1.88
C PRO A 282 -4.40 -1.84 2.71
N LYS A 283 -3.35 -2.24 3.44
CA LYS A 283 -2.56 -1.29 4.25
C LYS A 283 -1.69 -0.38 3.39
N ALA A 284 -1.12 -0.88 2.30
CA ALA A 284 -0.38 -0.06 1.35
C ALA A 284 -1.26 1.07 0.78
N LEU A 285 -2.48 0.72 0.33
CA LEU A 285 -3.47 1.67 -0.20
C LEU A 285 -3.80 2.75 0.83
N LYS A 286 -3.99 2.36 2.09
CA LYS A 286 -4.26 3.29 3.18
C LYS A 286 -3.12 4.29 3.36
N TYR A 287 -1.88 3.83 3.50
CA TYR A 287 -0.74 4.73 3.70
C TYR A 287 -0.50 5.66 2.51
N TYR A 288 -0.70 5.18 1.28
CA TYR A 288 -0.64 6.04 0.09
C TYR A 288 -1.72 7.14 0.11
N ARG A 289 -2.94 6.85 0.54
CA ARG A 289 -4.00 7.88 0.67
C ARG A 289 -3.66 8.91 1.73
N LEU A 290 -3.16 8.46 2.89
CA LEU A 290 -2.76 9.36 3.97
C LEU A 290 -1.65 10.32 3.52
N PHE A 291 -0.68 9.81 2.76
CA PHE A 291 0.34 10.65 2.13
C PHE A 291 -0.31 11.76 1.30
N ILE A 292 -1.24 11.43 0.40
CA ILE A 292 -1.92 12.40 -0.48
C ILE A 292 -2.79 13.40 0.30
N LYS A 293 -3.40 13.01 1.42
CA LYS A 293 -4.20 13.89 2.28
C LYS A 293 -3.39 15.00 2.96
N CYS A 294 -2.06 14.91 2.98
CA CYS A 294 -1.22 15.94 3.57
C CYS A 294 -1.29 17.25 2.75
N ASN A 295 -2.00 18.25 3.30
CA ASN A 295 -2.44 19.48 2.62
C ASN A 295 -1.30 20.42 2.12
N ASN A 296 -0.03 20.08 2.34
CA ASN A 296 1.13 20.90 1.96
C ASN A 296 1.99 20.32 0.82
N LEU A 297 1.64 19.15 0.28
CA LEU A 297 2.43 18.48 -0.77
C LEU A 297 2.73 19.37 -2.00
N LYS A 298 1.72 20.10 -2.49
CA LYS A 298 1.87 21.01 -3.65
C LYS A 298 2.76 22.21 -3.33
N LYS A 299 2.66 22.76 -2.10
CA LYS A 299 3.47 23.91 -1.66
C LYS A 299 4.96 23.56 -1.55
N TRP A 300 5.27 22.27 -1.38
CA TRP A 300 6.63 21.76 -1.24
C TRP A 300 7.23 21.18 -2.53
N GLY A 301 6.59 21.41 -3.68
CA GLY A 301 7.11 20.96 -4.97
C GLY A 301 7.06 19.43 -5.18
N MET A 302 6.32 18.68 -4.34
CA MET A 302 6.25 17.21 -4.41
C MET A 302 5.27 16.70 -5.49
N ASN A 303 5.04 17.47 -6.55
CA ASN A 303 4.05 17.12 -7.58
C ASN A 303 4.39 15.78 -8.26
N THR A 304 5.67 15.52 -8.51
CA THR A 304 6.13 14.25 -9.11
C THR A 304 5.80 13.05 -8.21
N THR A 305 6.18 13.11 -6.93
CA THR A 305 5.88 12.04 -5.96
C THR A 305 4.38 11.84 -5.77
N VAL A 306 3.60 12.92 -5.76
CA VAL A 306 2.13 12.84 -5.71
C VAL A 306 1.57 12.10 -6.92
N ASN A 307 2.07 12.39 -8.12
CA ASN A 307 1.64 11.70 -9.35
C ASN A 307 2.02 10.21 -9.32
N GLU A 308 3.22 9.87 -8.85
CA GLU A 308 3.65 8.48 -8.67
C GLU A 308 2.78 7.73 -7.67
N VAL A 309 2.47 8.35 -6.53
CA VAL A 309 1.59 7.76 -5.52
C VAL A 309 0.17 7.59 -6.06
N ASN A 310 -0.37 8.55 -6.80
CA ASN A 310 -1.68 8.42 -7.46
C ASN A 310 -1.71 7.29 -8.50
N ALA A 311 -0.62 7.11 -9.25
CA ALA A 311 -0.48 5.99 -10.18
C ALA A 311 -0.44 4.65 -9.43
N LYS A 312 0.27 4.58 -8.30
CA LYS A 312 0.29 3.40 -7.42
C LYS A 312 -1.08 3.10 -6.83
N ILE A 313 -1.81 4.10 -6.34
CA ILE A 313 -3.19 3.94 -5.85
C ILE A 313 -4.08 3.37 -6.96
N SER A 314 -4.04 3.96 -8.15
CA SER A 314 -4.81 3.48 -9.30
C SER A 314 -4.48 2.03 -9.65
N LYS A 315 -3.18 1.68 -9.66
CA LYS A 315 -2.73 0.31 -9.92
C LYS A 315 -3.20 -0.67 -8.85
N LEU A 316 -3.17 -0.29 -7.57
CA LEU A 316 -3.66 -1.13 -6.48
C LEU A 316 -5.16 -1.37 -6.60
N LEU A 317 -5.94 -0.35 -6.93
CA LEU A 317 -7.40 -0.46 -7.09
C LEU A 317 -7.85 -1.32 -8.28
N LEU A 318 -6.97 -1.54 -9.25
CA LEU A 318 -7.21 -2.40 -10.42
C LEU A 318 -6.81 -3.87 -10.20
N ARG A 319 -6.19 -4.22 -9.08
CA ARG A 319 -5.90 -5.61 -8.70
C ARG A 319 -7.16 -6.30 -8.16
#